data_AF-A0A4Q9JSI7-F1
#
_entry.id   AF-A0A4Q9JSI7-F1
#
_cell.length_a   1.000
_cell.length_b   1.000
_cell.length_c   1.000
_cell.angle_alpha   90.00
_cell.angle_beta   90.00
_cell.angle_gamma   90.00
#
_symmetry.space_group_name_H-M   'P 1'
#
loop_
_entity.id
_entity.type
_entity.pdbx_description
1 polymer ?
#
loop_
_entity_poly.entity_id
_entity_poly.type
_entity_poly.pdbx_seq_one_letter_code
_entity_poly.pdbx_strand_id
1 'polypeptide(L)'
;MFHIIMSADENYIKYSAVLITSIIKNTNLSKKFKDFCDQEDFRPLKDNNTLDSYSYLKFDSLNKEQQEESYIFHILSNFISPKTEEKLKLLEKELNNIYPCKILIHIFEDELFKDFPKSGAAYSNYLSYYRLKINSVLDDNIKNCLYLDSDMLCFFDVRELFAIDLKDKIVASVNDPGSKKRKIKFKEKDKKITFYFDKNYFNAGFLLINFEKYKKEKVEEKAHELAKKCFYIKAADQDLLNFVLKNQILRLDFAYNFNVITYVYAICKDENSNRLNFTREEFNQSFKNPKILHYGEKPWKYLKSHINANGKNINDYWWDMASITPIFNKELLEEKKHIKEYLYIAALGFMALKFCNNYKFFKIASLIKSKNDEKYLECIKEIKDEEFGLCCVLGESIFYARRSNKGSFSVILKLLKIIFHYKKYGYRSRII
;
A
#
# COMPACT_ATOMS: atom_id res chain seq x y z
N MET A 1 -2.14 16.84 -17.80
CA MET A 1 -3.13 16.39 -16.83
C MET A 1 -2.46 15.32 -16.00
N PHE A 2 -2.91 15.13 -14.77
CA PHE A 2 -2.33 14.19 -13.83
C PHE A 2 -3.24 12.96 -13.73
N HIS A 3 -2.95 11.95 -14.54
CA HIS A 3 -3.74 10.72 -14.60
C HIS A 3 -3.41 9.79 -13.43
N ILE A 4 -4.37 9.59 -12.52
CA ILE A 4 -4.24 8.77 -11.32
C ILE A 4 -5.22 7.60 -11.40
N ILE A 5 -4.73 6.38 -11.27
CA ILE A 5 -5.48 5.14 -11.44
C ILE A 5 -5.59 4.41 -10.11
N MET A 6 -6.77 3.87 -9.82
CA MET A 6 -7.01 3.02 -8.65
C MET A 6 -8.02 1.92 -8.99
N SER A 7 -8.00 0.83 -8.23
CA SER A 7 -8.93 -0.29 -8.42
C SER A 7 -9.82 -0.43 -7.18
N ALA A 8 -11.13 -0.38 -7.37
CA ALA A 8 -12.10 -0.45 -6.28
C ALA A 8 -13.41 -1.04 -6.75
N ASP A 9 -13.95 -2.01 -6.00
CA ASP A 9 -15.35 -2.42 -6.15
C ASP A 9 -16.29 -1.44 -5.46
N GLU A 10 -17.59 -1.68 -5.61
CA GLU A 10 -18.68 -0.97 -4.92
C GLU A 10 -18.42 -0.73 -3.43
N ASN A 11 -17.85 -1.70 -2.71
CA ASN A 11 -17.61 -1.58 -1.28
C ASN A 11 -16.40 -0.70 -0.95
N TYR A 12 -15.43 -0.61 -1.87
CA TYR A 12 -14.20 0.15 -1.73
C TYR A 12 -14.27 1.57 -2.31
N ILE A 13 -15.33 1.94 -3.04
CA ILE A 13 -15.48 3.30 -3.60
C ILE A 13 -15.38 4.37 -2.51
N LYS A 14 -16.08 4.19 -1.38
CA LYS A 14 -16.05 5.15 -0.28
C LYS A 14 -14.66 5.35 0.33
N TYR A 15 -13.80 4.32 0.31
CA TYR A 15 -12.42 4.43 0.78
C TYR A 15 -11.53 5.11 -0.26
N SER A 16 -11.76 4.82 -1.54
CA SER A 16 -11.11 5.51 -2.67
C SER A 16 -11.45 7.00 -2.69
N ALA A 17 -12.68 7.37 -2.33
CA ALA A 17 -13.10 8.77 -2.19
C ALA A 17 -12.27 9.53 -1.13
N VAL A 18 -11.86 8.86 -0.04
CA VAL A 18 -10.96 9.45 0.98
C VAL A 18 -9.57 9.69 0.40
N LEU A 19 -9.03 8.73 -0.37
CA LEU A 19 -7.75 8.91 -1.07
C LEU A 19 -7.82 10.08 -2.07
N ILE A 20 -8.82 10.12 -2.94
CA ILE A 20 -9.05 11.20 -3.91
C ILE A 20 -9.12 12.55 -3.19
N THR A 21 -9.91 12.63 -2.12
CA THR A 21 -10.04 13.86 -1.31
C THR A 21 -8.70 14.26 -0.71
N SER A 22 -7.90 13.31 -0.21
CA SER A 22 -6.58 13.60 0.36
C SER A 22 -5.61 14.18 -0.68
N ILE A 23 -5.67 13.72 -1.93
CA ILE A 23 -4.84 14.24 -3.02
C ILE A 23 -5.23 15.68 -3.34
N ILE A 24 -6.52 15.94 -3.53
CA ILE A 24 -7.03 17.28 -3.85
C ILE A 24 -6.77 18.26 -2.70
N LYS A 25 -7.03 17.88 -1.45
CA LYS A 25 -6.84 18.74 -0.27
C LYS A 25 -5.39 19.10 0.00
N ASN A 26 -4.44 18.24 -0.36
CA ASN A 26 -3.00 18.52 -0.19
C ASN A 26 -2.37 19.17 -1.43
N THR A 27 -3.16 19.55 -2.44
CA THR A 27 -2.65 20.29 -3.59
C THR A 27 -2.35 21.73 -3.18
N ASN A 28 -1.11 22.18 -3.39
CA ASN A 28 -0.68 23.52 -3.04
C ASN A 28 -1.09 24.54 -4.11
N LEU A 29 -2.18 25.26 -3.86
CA LEU A 29 -2.75 26.23 -4.80
C LEU A 29 -1.83 27.43 -5.10
N SER A 30 -0.81 27.69 -4.28
CA SER A 30 0.19 28.73 -4.54
C SER A 30 1.27 28.33 -5.55
N LYS A 31 1.38 27.03 -5.86
CA LYS A 31 2.37 26.49 -6.80
C LYS A 31 1.71 26.06 -8.11
N LYS A 32 2.43 26.27 -9.20
CA LYS A 32 2.17 25.72 -10.53
C LYS A 32 3.00 24.47 -10.77
N PHE A 33 2.61 23.67 -11.76
CA PHE A 33 3.34 22.45 -12.11
C PHE A 33 4.79 22.73 -12.51
N LYS A 34 5.03 23.89 -13.15
CA LYS A 34 6.37 24.39 -13.46
C LYS A 34 7.28 24.47 -12.23
N ASP A 35 6.76 24.86 -11.06
CA ASP A 35 7.55 24.95 -9.82
C ASP A 35 8.02 23.58 -9.29
N PHE A 36 7.38 22.49 -9.73
CA PHE A 36 7.82 21.12 -9.43
C PHE A 36 8.83 20.60 -10.45
N CYS A 37 8.75 21.10 -11.69
CA CYS A 37 9.72 20.82 -12.76
C CYS A 37 11.06 21.53 -12.53
N ASP A 38 11.00 22.77 -12.02
CA ASP A 38 12.15 23.64 -11.78
C ASP A 38 12.78 23.37 -10.39
N GLN A 39 13.05 22.09 -10.10
CA GLN A 39 13.71 21.64 -8.87
C GLN A 39 15.12 21.12 -9.15
N GLU A 40 16.01 21.24 -8.16
CA GLU A 40 17.32 20.61 -8.22
C GLU A 40 17.19 19.08 -8.28
N ASP A 41 18.04 18.44 -9.07
CA ASP A 41 18.09 16.97 -9.17
C ASP A 41 18.18 16.32 -7.78
N PHE A 42 17.36 15.32 -7.55
CA PHE A 42 17.43 14.54 -6.32
C PHE A 42 18.71 13.71 -6.31
N ARG A 43 19.57 13.99 -5.33
CA ARG A 43 20.78 13.22 -5.05
C ARG A 43 20.74 12.70 -3.62
N PRO A 44 20.88 11.39 -3.43
CA PRO A 44 20.80 10.81 -2.10
C PRO A 44 22.09 11.16 -1.33
N LEU A 45 21.97 11.46 -0.03
CA LEU A 45 22.97 12.12 0.82
C LEU A 45 24.39 11.49 0.96
N LYS A 46 24.66 10.25 0.52
CA LYS A 46 25.90 9.46 0.77
C LYS A 46 26.16 8.38 -0.29
N ASP A 47 27.43 7.98 -0.45
CA ASP A 47 27.91 6.95 -1.40
C ASP A 47 27.38 5.51 -1.15
N ASN A 48 26.80 5.23 0.02
CA ASN A 48 26.25 3.91 0.38
C ASN A 48 24.71 3.83 0.34
N ASN A 49 24.07 4.84 -0.27
CA ASN A 49 22.62 4.91 -0.34
C ASN A 49 22.01 3.82 -1.20
N THR A 50 20.74 3.56 -0.90
CA THR A 50 19.90 2.68 -1.69
C THR A 50 19.16 3.49 -2.75
N LEU A 51 18.74 4.71 -2.46
CA LEU A 51 17.96 5.49 -3.43
C LEU A 51 18.70 5.76 -4.75
N ASP A 52 17.94 5.73 -5.84
CA ASP A 52 18.45 6.15 -7.15
C ASP A 52 18.40 7.68 -7.23
N SER A 53 19.40 8.31 -7.86
CA SER A 53 19.31 9.71 -8.22
C SER A 53 18.33 9.88 -9.39
N TYR A 54 17.54 10.95 -9.38
CA TYR A 54 16.66 11.28 -10.49
C TYR A 54 16.60 12.79 -10.71
N SER A 55 16.25 13.15 -11.94
CA SER A 55 16.05 14.53 -12.35
C SER A 55 14.56 14.83 -12.41
N TYR A 56 14.23 16.10 -12.57
CA TYR A 56 12.87 16.56 -12.84
C TYR A 56 12.69 16.87 -14.33
N LEU A 57 11.45 16.76 -14.80
CA LEU A 57 11.07 17.10 -16.17
C LEU A 57 11.31 18.58 -16.43
N LYS A 58 11.64 18.95 -17.66
CA LYS A 58 11.73 20.36 -18.07
C LYS A 58 10.35 20.82 -18.55
N PHE A 59 9.73 21.77 -17.84
CA PHE A 59 8.35 22.20 -18.11
C PHE A 59 8.14 22.62 -19.57
N ASP A 60 9.09 23.38 -20.13
CA ASP A 60 8.99 23.90 -21.50
C ASP A 60 9.12 22.82 -22.59
N SER A 61 9.54 21.59 -22.22
CA SER A 61 9.61 20.43 -23.12
C SER A 61 8.34 19.57 -23.13
N LEU A 62 7.42 19.86 -22.21
CA LEU A 62 6.18 19.11 -22.04
C LEU A 62 5.16 19.46 -23.13
N ASN A 63 4.35 18.48 -23.52
CA ASN A 63 3.23 18.74 -24.42
C ASN A 63 2.09 19.49 -23.71
N LYS A 64 1.11 19.99 -24.47
CA LYS A 64 -0.04 20.75 -23.91
C LYS A 64 -0.83 19.96 -22.88
N GLU A 65 -1.01 18.66 -23.10
CA GLU A 65 -1.70 17.79 -22.16
C GLU A 65 -0.92 17.77 -20.85
N GLN A 66 0.36 17.42 -20.84
CA GLN A 66 1.21 17.35 -19.65
C GLN A 66 1.31 18.67 -18.86
N GLN A 67 1.23 19.82 -19.53
CA GLN A 67 1.21 21.14 -18.89
C GLN A 67 -0.14 21.48 -18.25
N GLU A 68 -1.22 20.80 -18.62
CA GLU A 68 -2.57 21.04 -18.10
C GLU A 68 -2.69 20.60 -16.63
N GLU A 69 -3.10 21.56 -15.80
CA GLU A 69 -3.16 21.47 -14.34
C GLU A 69 -4.54 20.99 -13.85
N SER A 70 -4.81 19.70 -14.08
CA SER A 70 -6.02 19.02 -13.59
C SER A 70 -5.73 17.57 -13.25
N TYR A 71 -6.42 17.01 -12.26
CA TYR A 71 -6.34 15.58 -11.93
C TYR A 71 -7.42 14.79 -12.65
N ILE A 72 -7.05 13.66 -13.24
CA ILE A 72 -8.02 12.72 -13.83
C ILE A 72 -7.90 11.41 -13.07
N PHE A 73 -8.92 11.09 -12.28
CA PHE A 73 -8.99 9.86 -11.49
C PHE A 73 -9.70 8.77 -12.29
N HIS A 74 -9.01 7.66 -12.56
CA HIS A 74 -9.57 6.48 -13.22
C HIS A 74 -9.83 5.39 -12.19
N ILE A 75 -11.10 5.05 -11.97
CA ILE A 75 -11.51 3.98 -11.07
C ILE A 75 -11.80 2.74 -11.91
N LEU A 76 -10.98 1.71 -11.73
CA LEU A 76 -11.18 0.39 -12.35
C LEU A 76 -12.05 -0.44 -11.41
N SER A 77 -13.23 -0.83 -11.86
CA SER A 77 -14.20 -1.57 -11.06
C SER A 77 -14.81 -2.72 -11.85
N ASN A 78 -15.31 -3.75 -11.15
CA ASN A 78 -16.12 -4.80 -11.75
C ASN A 78 -17.62 -4.43 -11.78
N PHE A 79 -18.03 -3.53 -10.88
CA PHE A 79 -19.40 -3.08 -10.74
C PHE A 79 -19.46 -1.80 -9.90
N ILE A 80 -20.28 -0.84 -10.33
CA ILE A 80 -20.67 0.33 -9.53
C ILE A 80 -22.18 0.50 -9.66
N SER A 81 -22.87 0.66 -8.53
CA SER A 81 -24.31 0.91 -8.53
C SER A 81 -24.64 2.33 -9.03
N PRO A 82 -25.82 2.57 -9.63
CA PRO A 82 -26.23 3.92 -10.04
C PRO A 82 -26.18 4.95 -8.90
N LYS A 83 -26.51 4.51 -7.67
CA LYS A 83 -26.42 5.35 -6.47
C LYS A 83 -24.98 5.75 -6.16
N THR A 84 -24.04 4.83 -6.26
CA THR A 84 -22.62 5.11 -6.01
C THR A 84 -22.01 5.94 -7.12
N GLU A 85 -22.43 5.74 -8.38
CA GLU A 85 -22.05 6.60 -9.49
C GLU A 85 -22.53 8.06 -9.29
N GLU A 86 -23.78 8.26 -8.85
CA GLU A 86 -24.29 9.59 -8.51
C GLU A 86 -23.48 10.24 -7.39
N LYS A 87 -23.15 9.49 -6.33
CA LYS A 87 -22.28 9.98 -5.25
C LYS A 87 -20.90 10.41 -5.77
N LEU A 88 -20.32 9.66 -6.71
CA LEU A 88 -19.03 10.02 -7.32
C LEU A 88 -19.13 11.30 -8.16
N LYS A 89 -20.22 11.51 -8.92
CA LYS A 89 -20.47 12.76 -9.64
C LYS A 89 -20.59 13.96 -8.70
N LEU A 90 -21.29 13.78 -7.58
CA LEU A 90 -21.40 14.82 -6.55
C LEU A 90 -20.05 15.09 -5.86
N LEU A 91 -19.26 14.04 -5.58
CA LEU A 91 -17.90 14.19 -5.05
C LEU A 91 -17.02 14.98 -6.02
N GLU A 92 -17.00 14.63 -7.30
CA GLU A 92 -16.27 15.36 -8.34
C GLU A 92 -16.66 16.85 -8.34
N LYS A 93 -17.96 17.15 -8.31
CA LYS A 93 -18.46 18.53 -8.28
C LYS A 93 -17.92 19.29 -7.06
N GLU A 94 -17.98 18.69 -5.87
CA GLU A 94 -17.49 19.33 -4.64
C GLU A 94 -15.97 19.53 -4.64
N LEU A 95 -15.21 18.56 -5.16
CA LEU A 95 -13.74 18.65 -5.21
C LEU A 95 -13.23 19.66 -6.26
N ASN A 96 -13.98 19.87 -7.35
CA ASN A 96 -13.67 20.91 -8.34
C ASN A 96 -13.70 22.34 -7.76
N ASN A 97 -14.38 22.56 -6.62
CA ASN A 97 -14.32 23.84 -5.91
C ASN A 97 -12.94 24.10 -5.25
N ILE A 98 -12.07 23.08 -5.15
CA ILE A 98 -10.73 23.16 -4.54
C ILE A 98 -9.67 23.16 -5.63
N TYR A 99 -9.69 22.16 -6.51
CA TYR A 99 -8.74 22.04 -7.62
C TYR A 99 -9.40 21.26 -8.77
N PRO A 100 -9.13 21.61 -10.05
CA PRO A 100 -9.77 20.94 -11.19
C PRO A 100 -9.55 19.43 -11.18
N CYS A 101 -10.64 18.66 -11.25
CA CYS A 101 -10.57 17.22 -11.32
C CYS A 101 -11.71 16.56 -12.09
N LYS A 102 -11.47 15.35 -12.58
CA LYS A 102 -12.48 14.48 -13.19
C LYS A 102 -12.37 13.07 -12.63
N ILE A 103 -13.51 12.39 -12.45
CA ILE A 103 -13.59 10.99 -12.03
C ILE A 103 -14.19 10.18 -13.17
N LEU A 104 -13.41 9.23 -13.69
CA LEU A 104 -13.77 8.32 -14.76
C LEU A 104 -13.88 6.90 -14.22
N ILE A 105 -14.99 6.23 -14.53
CA ILE A 105 -15.26 4.85 -14.11
C ILE A 105 -15.04 3.93 -15.30
N HIS A 106 -14.27 2.87 -15.10
CA HIS A 106 -13.97 1.85 -16.11
C HIS A 106 -14.45 0.50 -15.57
N ILE A 107 -15.49 -0.05 -16.17
CA ILE A 107 -16.06 -1.34 -15.78
C ILE A 107 -15.41 -2.45 -16.57
N PHE A 108 -14.86 -3.45 -15.87
CA PHE A 108 -14.31 -4.66 -16.47
C PHE A 108 -15.09 -5.89 -16.01
N GLU A 109 -15.12 -6.91 -16.86
CA GLU A 109 -15.63 -8.21 -16.49
C GLU A 109 -14.53 -9.05 -15.82
N ASP A 110 -14.86 -9.67 -14.68
CA ASP A 110 -13.96 -10.56 -13.95
C ASP A 110 -13.48 -11.76 -14.80
N GLU A 111 -14.24 -12.13 -15.83
CA GLU A 111 -13.93 -13.21 -16.77
C GLU A 111 -12.60 -12.98 -17.51
N LEU A 112 -12.16 -11.72 -17.67
CA LEU A 112 -10.85 -11.38 -18.25
C LEU A 112 -9.67 -11.99 -17.47
N PHE A 113 -9.88 -12.33 -16.20
CA PHE A 113 -8.87 -12.81 -15.27
C PHE A 113 -9.12 -14.25 -14.80
N LYS A 114 -10.06 -14.98 -15.40
CA LYS A 114 -10.42 -16.34 -14.94
C LYS A 114 -9.26 -17.33 -14.89
N ASP A 115 -8.30 -17.18 -15.80
CA ASP A 115 -7.14 -18.06 -15.93
C ASP A 115 -5.97 -17.61 -15.04
N PHE A 116 -6.17 -16.57 -14.22
CA PHE A 116 -5.14 -16.06 -13.34
C PHE A 116 -5.17 -16.80 -12.01
N PRO A 117 -4.01 -16.98 -11.36
CA PRO A 117 -3.94 -17.64 -10.08
C PRO A 117 -4.67 -16.85 -8.98
N LYS A 118 -5.55 -17.52 -8.23
CA LYS A 118 -6.21 -16.93 -7.04
C LYS A 118 -5.29 -17.01 -5.83
N SER A 119 -4.77 -15.88 -5.36
CA SER A 119 -3.84 -15.82 -4.23
C SER A 119 -3.75 -14.42 -3.64
N GLY A 120 -3.37 -14.30 -2.37
CA GLY A 120 -3.20 -13.00 -1.72
C GLY A 120 -4.49 -12.17 -1.74
N ALA A 121 -4.38 -10.90 -2.16
CA ALA A 121 -5.54 -10.02 -2.33
C ALA A 121 -6.51 -10.51 -3.42
N ALA A 122 -6.00 -11.23 -4.43
CA ALA A 122 -6.79 -11.79 -5.52
C ALA A 122 -7.47 -13.13 -5.17
N TYR A 123 -7.53 -13.50 -3.89
CA TYR A 123 -8.12 -14.78 -3.48
C TYR A 123 -9.65 -14.78 -3.60
N SER A 124 -10.29 -13.65 -3.23
CA SER A 124 -11.75 -13.52 -3.17
C SER A 124 -12.36 -12.76 -4.35
N ASN A 125 -11.58 -11.93 -5.06
CA ASN A 125 -11.99 -11.22 -6.27
C ASN A 125 -10.75 -10.97 -7.16
N TYR A 126 -10.95 -10.50 -8.40
CA TYR A 126 -9.84 -10.22 -9.33
C TYR A 126 -9.38 -8.76 -9.35
N LEU A 127 -9.93 -7.89 -8.50
CA LEU A 127 -9.69 -6.43 -8.55
C LEU A 127 -8.20 -6.06 -8.52
N SER A 128 -7.37 -6.79 -7.78
CA SER A 128 -5.94 -6.46 -7.73
C SER A 128 -5.24 -6.62 -9.09
N TYR A 129 -5.74 -7.50 -9.95
CA TYR A 129 -5.26 -7.67 -11.33
C TYR A 129 -5.72 -6.58 -12.30
N TYR A 130 -6.72 -5.75 -11.94
CA TYR A 130 -7.25 -4.73 -12.85
C TYR A 130 -6.20 -3.69 -13.19
N ARG A 131 -5.24 -3.43 -12.29
CA ARG A 131 -4.09 -2.56 -12.55
C ARG A 131 -3.19 -3.02 -13.70
N LEU A 132 -3.29 -4.28 -14.12
CA LEU A 132 -2.56 -4.74 -15.30
C LEU A 132 -3.16 -4.17 -16.59
N LYS A 133 -4.45 -3.78 -16.58
CA LYS A 133 -5.23 -3.28 -17.71
C LYS A 133 -5.10 -1.78 -17.98
N ILE A 134 -3.98 -1.18 -17.59
CA ILE A 134 -3.75 0.26 -17.78
C ILE A 134 -3.77 0.65 -19.28
N ASN A 135 -3.36 -0.24 -20.20
CA ASN A 135 -3.42 0.06 -21.64
C ASN A 135 -4.85 0.18 -22.16
N SER A 136 -5.81 -0.44 -21.45
CA SER A 136 -7.23 -0.43 -21.84
C SER A 136 -7.97 0.82 -21.35
N VAL A 137 -7.31 1.68 -20.56
CA VAL A 137 -7.95 2.77 -19.80
C VAL A 137 -7.44 4.15 -20.22
N LEU A 138 -6.20 4.24 -20.68
CA LEU A 138 -5.55 5.48 -21.04
C LEU A 138 -5.34 5.60 -22.54
N ASP A 139 -5.52 6.81 -23.06
CA ASP A 139 -5.29 7.16 -24.46
C ASP A 139 -3.79 7.17 -24.83
N ASP A 140 -3.52 7.00 -26.12
CA ASP A 140 -2.17 6.86 -26.68
C ASP A 140 -1.27 8.10 -26.51
N ASN A 141 -1.86 9.27 -26.31
CA ASN A 141 -1.15 10.53 -26.11
C ASN A 141 -0.63 10.70 -24.68
N ILE A 142 -1.15 9.94 -23.70
CA ILE A 142 -0.74 10.03 -22.30
C ILE A 142 0.70 9.53 -22.16
N LYS A 143 1.53 10.32 -21.47
CA LYS A 143 2.95 9.99 -21.28
C LYS A 143 3.25 9.31 -19.96
N ASN A 144 2.63 9.78 -18.89
CA ASN A 144 2.84 9.25 -17.54
C ASN A 144 1.51 9.11 -16.80
N CYS A 145 1.43 8.14 -15.91
CA CYS A 145 0.31 7.98 -14.99
C CYS A 145 0.79 7.50 -13.62
N LEU A 146 -0.04 7.65 -12.60
CA LEU A 146 0.23 7.20 -11.24
C LEU A 146 -0.82 6.17 -10.83
N TYR A 147 -0.42 4.98 -10.42
CA TYR A 147 -1.30 4.01 -9.78
C TYR A 147 -1.17 4.09 -8.26
N LEU A 148 -2.31 4.13 -7.55
CA LEU A 148 -2.40 4.08 -6.09
C LEU A 148 -3.45 3.04 -5.65
N ASP A 149 -3.12 2.21 -4.65
CA ASP A 149 -4.10 1.36 -3.98
C ASP A 149 -5.11 2.23 -3.19
N SER A 150 -6.37 1.80 -3.13
CA SER A 150 -7.45 2.51 -2.41
C SER A 150 -7.28 2.60 -0.89
N ASP A 151 -6.30 1.88 -0.34
CA ASP A 151 -5.96 1.83 1.09
C ASP A 151 -4.73 2.71 1.42
N MET A 152 -4.60 3.82 0.70
CA MET A 152 -3.56 4.82 0.90
C MET A 152 -4.13 6.17 1.35
N LEU A 153 -3.27 7.03 1.89
CA LEU A 153 -3.60 8.41 2.26
C LEU A 153 -2.43 9.34 1.94
N CYS A 154 -2.67 10.41 1.19
CA CYS A 154 -1.65 11.36 0.76
C CYS A 154 -1.57 12.58 1.70
N PHE A 155 -0.35 13.06 1.96
CA PHE A 155 -0.04 14.21 2.83
C PHE A 155 0.75 15.32 2.13
N PHE A 156 0.84 15.26 0.80
CA PHE A 156 1.67 16.16 0.01
C PHE A 156 1.03 16.42 -1.35
N ASP A 157 1.62 17.37 -2.09
CA ASP A 157 1.21 17.70 -3.44
C ASP A 157 1.71 16.65 -4.43
N VAL A 158 0.79 15.82 -4.94
CA VAL A 158 1.09 14.70 -5.83
C VAL A 158 1.70 15.15 -7.17
N ARG A 159 1.54 16.41 -7.58
CA ARG A 159 2.20 16.95 -8.79
C ARG A 159 3.71 16.81 -8.74
N GLU A 160 4.31 16.77 -7.55
CA GLU A 160 5.73 16.50 -7.36
C GLU A 160 6.16 15.14 -7.97
N LEU A 161 5.31 14.11 -7.90
CA LEU A 161 5.60 12.81 -8.52
C LEU A 161 5.58 12.89 -10.05
N PHE A 162 4.61 13.61 -10.61
CA PHE A 162 4.49 13.79 -12.07
C PHE A 162 5.64 14.60 -12.66
N ALA A 163 6.33 15.39 -11.84
CA ALA A 163 7.52 16.11 -12.25
C ALA A 163 8.78 15.24 -12.31
N ILE A 164 8.78 14.03 -11.75
CA ILE A 164 9.96 13.14 -11.78
C ILE A 164 10.20 12.63 -13.21
N ASP A 165 11.42 12.80 -13.72
CA ASP A 165 11.85 12.24 -14.99
C ASP A 165 12.30 10.78 -14.82
N LEU A 166 11.47 9.84 -15.30
CA LEU A 166 11.76 8.41 -15.28
C LEU A 166 12.86 7.98 -16.26
N LYS A 167 13.28 8.85 -17.19
CA LYS A 167 14.31 8.59 -18.19
C LYS A 167 14.14 7.23 -18.88
N ASP A 168 15.06 6.29 -18.65
CA ASP A 168 15.09 4.97 -19.24
C ASP A 168 14.07 4.00 -18.60
N LYS A 169 13.65 4.24 -17.35
CA LYS A 169 12.82 3.34 -16.54
C LYS A 169 11.35 3.35 -16.96
N ILE A 170 10.69 2.21 -16.74
CA ILE A 170 9.26 2.03 -17.03
C ILE A 170 8.41 2.47 -15.84
N VAL A 171 8.88 2.19 -14.62
CA VAL A 171 8.15 2.50 -13.39
C VAL A 171 9.08 3.11 -12.35
N ALA A 172 8.59 4.05 -11.53
CA ALA A 172 9.16 4.33 -10.23
C ALA A 172 8.30 3.75 -9.12
N SER A 173 8.94 3.10 -8.14
CA SER A 173 8.25 2.47 -7.01
C SER A 173 9.14 2.36 -5.78
N VAL A 174 8.60 1.78 -4.72
CA VAL A 174 9.21 1.67 -3.39
C VAL A 174 9.35 0.20 -2.99
N ASN A 175 10.47 -0.16 -2.36
CA ASN A 175 10.70 -1.54 -1.95
C ASN A 175 9.70 -2.03 -0.89
N ASP A 176 9.25 -3.28 -1.05
CA ASP A 176 8.38 -3.93 -0.09
C ASP A 176 9.16 -4.34 1.18
N PRO A 177 8.67 -4.05 2.40
CA PRO A 177 9.32 -4.45 3.64
C PRO A 177 9.31 -5.97 3.89
N GLY A 178 8.51 -6.73 3.12
CA GLY A 178 8.27 -8.18 3.26
C GLY A 178 9.05 -9.06 2.27
N SER A 179 10.17 -8.59 1.73
CA SER A 179 10.94 -9.21 0.62
C SER A 179 11.52 -10.62 0.86
N LYS A 180 11.36 -11.22 2.04
CA LYS A 180 11.97 -12.53 2.34
C LYS A 180 11.48 -13.65 1.42
N LYS A 181 12.41 -14.21 0.63
CA LYS A 181 12.25 -15.45 -0.15
C LYS A 181 10.98 -15.44 -1.01
N ARG A 182 10.59 -14.26 -1.51
CA ARG A 182 9.49 -14.13 -2.46
C ARG A 182 9.87 -14.90 -3.72
N LYS A 183 8.91 -15.63 -4.27
CA LYS A 183 9.12 -16.44 -5.45
C LYS A 183 7.83 -16.55 -6.23
N ILE A 184 7.99 -16.69 -7.53
CA ILE A 184 6.93 -17.03 -8.47
C ILE A 184 7.29 -18.36 -9.12
N LYS A 185 6.30 -19.22 -9.39
CA LYS A 185 6.51 -20.45 -10.14
C LYS A 185 5.53 -20.55 -11.31
N PHE A 186 6.06 -20.86 -12.47
CA PHE A 186 5.32 -20.93 -13.72
C PHE A 186 5.86 -22.04 -14.61
N LYS A 187 5.07 -22.43 -15.61
CA LYS A 187 5.47 -23.41 -16.63
C LYS A 187 5.96 -22.69 -17.88
N GLU A 188 7.07 -23.13 -18.44
CA GLU A 188 7.57 -22.68 -19.73
C GLU A 188 8.14 -23.87 -20.49
N LYS A 189 7.64 -24.13 -21.71
CA LYS A 189 8.02 -25.30 -22.53
C LYS A 189 8.00 -26.60 -21.72
N ASP A 190 6.89 -26.82 -21.01
CA ASP A 190 6.64 -27.95 -20.09
C ASP A 190 7.59 -28.10 -18.88
N LYS A 191 8.52 -27.16 -18.67
CA LYS A 191 9.40 -27.12 -17.50
C LYS A 191 8.81 -26.24 -16.40
N LYS A 192 8.85 -26.72 -15.16
CA LYS A 192 8.49 -25.94 -13.98
C LYS A 192 9.66 -25.04 -13.59
N ILE A 193 9.47 -23.74 -13.69
CA ILE A 193 10.47 -22.73 -13.30
C ILE A 193 10.11 -22.21 -11.91
N THR A 194 11.13 -22.04 -11.05
CA THR A 194 11.00 -21.29 -9.80
C THR A 194 11.93 -20.09 -9.87
N PHE A 195 11.36 -18.89 -9.90
CA PHE A 195 12.12 -17.65 -9.87
C PHE A 195 12.06 -17.04 -8.47
N TYR A 196 13.22 -16.71 -7.91
CA TYR A 196 13.32 -16.00 -6.64
C TYR A 196 13.59 -14.53 -6.91
N PHE A 197 12.78 -13.66 -6.32
CA PHE A 197 12.99 -12.22 -6.41
C PHE A 197 14.18 -11.81 -5.54
N ASP A 198 14.87 -10.74 -5.95
CA ASP A 198 15.96 -10.16 -5.20
C ASP A 198 15.46 -9.11 -4.19
N LYS A 199 16.41 -8.40 -3.57
CA LYS A 199 16.15 -7.35 -2.57
C LYS A 199 15.47 -6.10 -3.13
N ASN A 200 15.36 -5.96 -4.45
CA ASN A 200 14.72 -4.83 -5.12
C ASN A 200 13.23 -5.07 -5.39
N TYR A 201 12.65 -6.15 -4.85
CA TYR A 201 11.22 -6.40 -4.93
C TYR A 201 10.41 -5.21 -4.39
N PHE A 202 9.49 -4.68 -5.20
CA PHE A 202 8.70 -3.48 -4.90
C PHE A 202 7.26 -3.80 -4.52
N ASN A 203 6.64 -2.85 -3.82
CA ASN A 203 5.22 -2.90 -3.50
C ASN A 203 4.38 -2.32 -4.65
N ALA A 204 3.42 -3.08 -5.18
CA ALA A 204 2.66 -2.66 -6.36
C ALA A 204 1.55 -1.64 -6.08
N GLY A 205 1.28 -1.33 -4.81
CA GLY A 205 0.25 -0.34 -4.45
C GLY A 205 0.60 1.10 -4.79
N PHE A 206 1.85 1.36 -5.14
CA PHE A 206 2.32 2.64 -5.66
C PHE A 206 3.17 2.40 -6.91
N LEU A 207 2.76 2.97 -8.05
CA LEU A 207 3.52 2.92 -9.29
C LEU A 207 3.39 4.24 -10.04
N LEU A 208 4.48 5.02 -10.14
CA LEU A 208 4.56 6.08 -11.14
C LEU A 208 5.06 5.44 -12.44
N ILE A 209 4.28 5.53 -13.51
CA ILE A 209 4.47 4.73 -14.72
C ILE A 209 4.78 5.66 -15.89
N ASN A 210 5.88 5.39 -16.58
CA ASN A 210 6.12 5.90 -17.92
C ASN A 210 5.24 5.08 -18.88
N PHE A 211 4.06 5.61 -19.17
CA PHE A 211 3.02 4.88 -19.90
C PHE A 211 3.42 4.59 -21.34
N GLU A 212 4.10 5.53 -22.00
CA GLU A 212 4.65 5.33 -23.34
C GLU A 212 5.57 4.11 -23.40
N LYS A 213 6.47 3.96 -22.42
CA LYS A 213 7.35 2.79 -22.33
C LYS A 213 6.63 1.53 -21.88
N TYR A 214 5.70 1.64 -20.94
CA TYR A 214 4.89 0.52 -20.48
C TYR A 214 4.18 -0.15 -21.66
N LYS A 215 3.60 0.65 -22.57
CA LYS A 215 3.01 0.19 -23.84
C LYS A 215 4.05 -0.37 -24.80
N LYS A 216 5.12 0.39 -25.09
CA LYS A 216 6.18 -0.04 -26.03
C LYS A 216 6.77 -1.39 -25.64
N GLU A 217 6.98 -1.61 -24.35
CA GLU A 217 7.54 -2.84 -23.79
C GLU A 217 6.49 -3.93 -23.55
N LYS A 218 5.23 -3.70 -23.91
CA LYS A 218 4.13 -4.68 -23.82
C LYS A 218 4.02 -5.30 -22.42
N VAL A 219 4.09 -4.47 -21.38
CA VAL A 219 4.14 -4.94 -19.99
C VAL A 219 2.85 -5.65 -19.61
N GLU A 220 1.70 -5.11 -20.00
CA GLU A 220 0.39 -5.73 -19.77
C GLU A 220 0.33 -7.14 -20.37
N GLU A 221 0.71 -7.29 -21.64
CA GLU A 221 0.66 -8.56 -22.36
C GLU A 221 1.62 -9.57 -21.77
N LYS A 222 2.85 -9.14 -21.42
CA LYS A 222 3.83 -10.00 -20.75
C LYS A 222 3.33 -10.47 -19.39
N ALA A 223 2.70 -9.60 -18.60
CA ALA A 223 2.13 -9.95 -17.31
C ALA A 223 0.94 -10.90 -17.44
N HIS A 224 0.06 -10.66 -18.43
CA HIS A 224 -1.09 -11.52 -18.74
C HIS A 224 -0.66 -12.92 -19.15
N GLU A 225 0.30 -13.04 -20.06
CA GLU A 225 0.83 -14.32 -20.52
C GLU A 225 1.61 -15.07 -19.44
N LEU A 226 2.28 -14.35 -18.54
CA LEU A 226 2.91 -14.94 -17.36
C LEU A 226 1.85 -15.49 -16.39
N ALA A 227 0.79 -14.73 -16.12
CA ALA A 227 -0.28 -15.10 -15.19
C ALA A 227 -0.91 -16.44 -15.56
N LYS A 228 -1.26 -16.65 -16.83
CA LYS A 228 -1.81 -17.92 -17.36
C LYS A 228 -0.89 -19.13 -17.14
N LYS A 229 0.42 -18.90 -17.06
CA LYS A 229 1.44 -19.95 -16.89
C LYS A 229 1.77 -20.21 -15.41
N CYS A 230 1.37 -19.31 -14.51
CA CYS A 230 1.69 -19.37 -13.10
C CYS A 230 0.85 -20.42 -12.37
N PHE A 231 1.52 -21.34 -11.67
CA PHE A 231 0.87 -22.28 -10.76
C PHE A 231 1.17 -21.97 -9.28
N TYR A 232 2.06 -21.01 -9.01
CA TYR A 232 2.28 -20.48 -7.67
C TYR A 232 2.63 -19.00 -7.74
N ILE A 233 1.80 -18.20 -7.07
CA ILE A 233 2.01 -16.77 -6.84
C ILE A 233 1.58 -16.47 -5.40
N LYS A 234 2.23 -15.53 -4.72
CA LYS A 234 1.89 -15.17 -3.34
C LYS A 234 1.21 -13.81 -3.24
N ALA A 235 1.65 -12.85 -4.04
CA ALA A 235 1.17 -11.47 -4.02
C ALA A 235 0.49 -11.06 -5.34
N ALA A 236 -0.12 -12.02 -6.05
CA ALA A 236 -0.90 -11.78 -7.26
C ALA A 236 -0.17 -10.88 -8.28
N ASP A 237 -0.81 -9.81 -8.74
CA ASP A 237 -0.31 -8.81 -9.68
C ASP A 237 1.08 -8.27 -9.31
N GLN A 238 1.37 -8.09 -8.02
CA GLN A 238 2.67 -7.59 -7.57
C GLN A 238 3.82 -8.53 -7.95
N ASP A 239 3.64 -9.85 -7.82
CA ASP A 239 4.67 -10.83 -8.22
C ASP A 239 4.83 -10.83 -9.76
N LEU A 240 3.73 -10.65 -10.53
CA LEU A 240 3.78 -10.56 -11.99
C LEU A 240 4.57 -9.32 -12.44
N LEU A 241 4.22 -8.15 -11.91
CA LEU A 241 4.87 -6.88 -12.25
C LEU A 241 6.35 -6.89 -11.84
N ASN A 242 6.69 -7.41 -10.65
CA ASN A 242 8.08 -7.56 -10.24
C ASN A 242 8.89 -8.48 -11.16
N PHE A 243 8.26 -9.49 -11.76
CA PHE A 243 8.93 -10.37 -12.71
C PHE A 243 9.13 -9.69 -14.07
N VAL A 244 8.09 -9.05 -14.60
CA VAL A 244 8.09 -8.44 -15.94
C VAL A 244 8.95 -7.19 -16.02
N LEU A 245 8.90 -6.32 -14.99
CA LEU A 245 9.58 -5.02 -14.98
C LEU A 245 11.04 -5.10 -14.48
N LYS A 246 11.57 -6.30 -14.23
CA LYS A 246 12.89 -6.51 -13.63
C LYS A 246 13.96 -5.55 -14.21
N ASN A 247 14.66 -4.85 -13.32
CA ASN A 247 15.70 -3.83 -13.63
C ASN A 247 15.22 -2.56 -14.36
N GLN A 248 13.94 -2.41 -14.68
CA GLN A 248 13.34 -1.25 -15.34
C GLN A 248 12.61 -0.33 -14.37
N ILE A 249 13.13 -0.22 -13.14
CA ILE A 249 12.49 0.45 -12.02
C ILE A 249 13.41 1.53 -11.48
N LEU A 250 12.89 2.73 -11.29
CA LEU A 250 13.49 3.78 -10.47
C LEU A 250 13.03 3.61 -9.03
N ARG A 251 13.97 3.49 -8.09
CA ARG A 251 13.63 3.38 -6.67
C ARG A 251 13.44 4.76 -6.04
N LEU A 252 12.27 4.95 -5.44
CA LEU A 252 11.93 6.15 -4.67
C LEU A 252 12.09 5.95 -3.17
N ASP A 253 12.08 7.08 -2.45
CA ASP A 253 12.02 7.17 -0.99
C ASP A 253 10.87 6.33 -0.41
N PHE A 254 11.11 5.66 0.71
CA PHE A 254 10.09 4.89 1.42
C PHE A 254 8.88 5.75 1.83
N ALA A 255 9.04 7.06 1.94
CA ALA A 255 7.99 8.02 2.24
C ALA A 255 6.85 8.03 1.22
N TYR A 256 7.10 7.73 -0.06
CA TYR A 256 6.06 7.71 -1.11
C TYR A 256 5.18 6.45 -1.07
N ASN A 257 5.56 5.43 -0.30
CA ASN A 257 4.73 4.24 -0.09
C ASN A 257 5.03 3.68 1.31
N PHE A 258 4.78 4.51 2.32
CA PHE A 258 5.15 4.20 3.70
C PHE A 258 4.19 3.13 4.25
N ASN A 259 4.65 1.87 4.24
CA ASN A 259 3.84 0.79 4.78
C ASN A 259 3.74 0.90 6.30
N VAL A 260 2.54 1.18 6.80
CA VAL A 260 2.31 1.55 8.19
C VAL A 260 2.72 0.49 9.21
N ILE A 261 2.78 -0.80 8.83
CA ILE A 261 3.21 -1.87 9.75
C ILE A 261 4.66 -1.67 10.23
N THR A 262 5.46 -0.91 9.46
CA THR A 262 6.86 -0.62 9.80
C THR A 262 7.00 0.32 10.99
N TYR A 263 5.91 0.99 11.43
CA TYR A 263 5.86 1.71 12.72
C TYR A 263 5.98 0.78 13.94
N VAL A 264 5.66 -0.51 13.79
CA VAL A 264 5.85 -1.52 14.85
C VAL A 264 7.33 -1.87 14.97
N TYR A 265 7.96 -2.18 13.84
CA TYR A 265 9.41 -2.23 13.67
C TYR A 265 9.76 -2.33 12.18
N ALA A 266 10.94 -1.84 11.81
CA ALA A 266 11.59 -2.15 10.53
C ALA A 266 12.94 -2.80 10.81
N ILE A 267 13.39 -3.69 9.92
CA ILE A 267 14.76 -4.19 9.92
C ILE A 267 15.39 -3.72 8.62
N CYS A 268 16.36 -2.81 8.73
CA CYS A 268 16.98 -2.12 7.61
C CYS A 268 18.17 -2.90 7.05
N LYS A 269 18.65 -2.50 5.87
CA LYS A 269 19.70 -3.16 5.08
C LYS A 269 21.03 -3.29 5.84
N ASP A 270 21.41 -2.24 6.55
CA ASP A 270 22.60 -2.14 7.42
C ASP A 270 22.52 -3.04 8.66
N GLU A 271 21.31 -3.48 9.04
CA GLU A 271 21.09 -4.43 10.14
C GLU A 271 20.93 -5.87 9.64
N ASN A 272 20.33 -6.04 8.46
CA ASN A 272 20.17 -7.31 7.77
C ASN A 272 19.88 -7.07 6.27
N SER A 273 20.84 -7.40 5.41
CA SER A 273 20.74 -7.19 3.96
C SER A 273 19.63 -7.97 3.25
N ASN A 274 19.01 -8.95 3.91
CA ASN A 274 17.86 -9.73 3.41
C ASN A 274 16.49 -9.18 3.88
N ARG A 275 16.44 -7.91 4.29
CA ARG A 275 15.23 -7.23 4.81
C ARG A 275 14.90 -5.99 3.96
N LEU A 276 14.31 -4.98 4.58
CA LEU A 276 13.94 -3.74 3.89
C LEU A 276 15.22 -3.15 3.28
N ASN A 277 15.22 -2.95 1.97
CA ASN A 277 16.40 -2.52 1.23
C ASN A 277 16.57 -0.99 1.28
N PHE A 278 16.61 -0.48 2.52
CA PHE A 278 16.87 0.89 2.90
C PHE A 278 17.82 0.87 4.11
N THR A 279 18.75 1.80 4.19
CA THR A 279 19.53 2.04 5.41
C THR A 279 18.62 2.51 6.54
N ARG A 280 19.08 2.41 7.79
CA ARG A 280 18.34 2.95 8.94
C ARG A 280 18.15 4.47 8.82
N GLU A 281 19.15 5.18 8.31
CA GLU A 281 19.11 6.63 8.11
C GLU A 281 18.01 7.04 7.10
N GLU A 282 17.99 6.41 5.92
CA GLU A 282 16.93 6.63 4.91
C GLU A 282 15.54 6.34 5.50
N PHE A 283 15.37 5.18 6.15
CA PHE A 283 14.08 4.84 6.76
C PHE A 283 13.64 5.84 7.83
N ASN A 284 14.56 6.35 8.64
CA ASN A 284 14.23 7.32 9.70
C ASN A 284 13.78 8.66 9.14
N GLN A 285 14.31 9.09 7.99
CA GLN A 285 13.83 10.27 7.29
C GLN A 285 12.38 10.08 6.83
N SER A 286 12.09 8.95 6.19
CA SER A 286 10.72 8.59 5.79
C SER A 286 9.77 8.40 6.98
N PHE A 287 10.26 7.87 8.10
CA PHE A 287 9.49 7.65 9.33
C PHE A 287 9.05 8.96 9.98
N LYS A 288 9.87 10.01 9.89
CA LYS A 288 9.54 11.35 10.40
C LYS A 288 8.57 12.09 9.48
N ASN A 289 8.71 11.89 8.16
CA ASN A 289 7.93 12.61 7.17
C ASN A 289 7.38 11.69 6.05
N PRO A 290 6.40 10.82 6.35
CA PRO A 290 5.76 10.02 5.32
C PRO A 290 4.94 10.91 4.38
N LYS A 291 5.10 10.72 3.06
CA LYS A 291 4.31 11.43 2.03
C LYS A 291 3.00 10.72 1.73
N ILE A 292 3.02 9.39 1.68
CA ILE A 292 1.85 8.54 1.50
C ILE A 292 1.90 7.43 2.54
N LEU A 293 0.85 7.30 3.36
CA LEU A 293 0.67 6.15 4.23
C LEU A 293 -0.07 5.05 3.47
N HIS A 294 0.48 3.84 3.43
CA HIS A 294 -0.15 2.66 2.85
C HIS A 294 -0.57 1.70 3.96
N TYR A 295 -1.89 1.57 4.14
CA TYR A 295 -2.47 0.85 5.26
C TYR A 295 -2.60 -0.65 4.97
N GLY A 296 -1.72 -1.46 5.55
CA GLY A 296 -1.91 -2.92 5.60
C GLY A 296 -3.10 -3.29 6.50
N GLU A 297 -3.06 -2.83 7.76
CA GLU A 297 -4.19 -2.85 8.70
C GLU A 297 -5.14 -1.70 8.37
N LYS A 298 -6.32 -2.02 7.84
CA LYS A 298 -7.22 -1.00 7.27
C LYS A 298 -7.83 -0.10 8.36
N PRO A 299 -7.86 1.24 8.21
CA PRO A 299 -8.46 2.16 9.20
C PRO A 299 -9.95 1.90 9.46
N TRP A 300 -10.67 1.38 8.46
CA TRP A 300 -12.08 0.97 8.55
C TRP A 300 -12.28 -0.43 9.18
N LYS A 301 -11.21 -1.05 9.67
CA LYS A 301 -11.24 -2.26 10.52
C LYS A 301 -10.56 -2.03 11.87
N TYR A 302 -9.57 -1.13 11.89
CA TYR A 302 -8.76 -0.79 13.05
C TYR A 302 -8.91 0.69 13.35
N LEU A 303 -9.66 1.05 14.40
CA LEU A 303 -9.67 2.46 14.85
C LEU A 303 -8.35 2.85 15.51
N LYS A 304 -7.68 1.89 16.16
CA LYS A 304 -6.36 2.05 16.77
C LYS A 304 -5.44 0.93 16.30
N SER A 305 -4.21 1.26 15.92
CA SER A 305 -3.18 0.25 15.66
C SER A 305 -1.78 0.77 15.97
N HIS A 306 -1.16 1.51 15.06
CA HIS A 306 0.23 1.95 15.20
C HIS A 306 0.29 3.42 15.61
N ILE A 307 1.36 3.80 16.31
CA ILE A 307 1.66 5.21 16.58
C ILE A 307 2.82 5.67 15.71
N ASN A 308 2.75 6.90 15.22
CA ASN A 308 3.81 7.51 14.44
C ASN A 308 4.95 8.02 15.33
N ALA A 309 5.91 8.73 14.73
CA ALA A 309 7.05 9.35 15.43
C ALA A 309 6.63 10.29 16.59
N ASN A 310 5.45 10.92 16.48
CA ASN A 310 4.95 11.90 17.44
C ASN A 310 3.95 11.28 18.44
N GLY A 311 3.80 9.96 18.47
CA GLY A 311 2.86 9.27 19.36
C GLY A 311 1.38 9.35 18.93
N LYS A 312 1.06 9.93 17.76
CA LYS A 312 -0.31 9.96 17.23
C LYS A 312 -0.67 8.61 16.61
N ASN A 313 -1.88 8.13 16.87
CA ASN A 313 -2.44 6.95 16.21
C ASN A 313 -2.60 7.21 14.70
N ILE A 314 -2.01 6.35 13.88
CA ILE A 314 -1.95 6.57 12.44
C ILE A 314 -3.34 6.54 11.77
N ASN A 315 -4.28 5.76 12.30
CA ASN A 315 -5.59 5.59 11.68
C ASN A 315 -6.48 6.81 11.90
N ASP A 316 -6.14 7.67 12.87
CA ASP A 316 -6.82 8.95 13.08
C ASP A 316 -6.64 9.86 11.87
N TYR A 317 -5.47 9.88 11.22
CA TYR A 317 -5.28 10.69 10.01
C TYR A 317 -6.25 10.31 8.88
N TRP A 318 -6.51 9.01 8.71
CA TRP A 318 -7.48 8.54 7.72
C TRP A 318 -8.90 8.94 8.10
N TRP A 319 -9.26 8.82 9.38
CA TRP A 319 -10.59 9.21 9.86
C TRP A 319 -10.82 10.73 9.86
N ASP A 320 -9.78 11.52 10.12
CA ASP A 320 -9.77 12.97 10.00
C ASP A 320 -10.12 13.34 8.54
N MET A 321 -9.45 12.72 7.56
CA MET A 321 -9.75 12.93 6.13
C MET A 321 -11.14 12.41 5.73
N ALA A 322 -11.54 11.23 6.22
CA ALA A 322 -12.85 10.65 5.96
C ALA A 322 -13.99 11.55 6.47
N SER A 323 -13.80 12.24 7.60
CA SER A 323 -14.80 13.15 8.17
C SER A 323 -15.10 14.36 7.27
N ILE A 324 -14.12 14.78 6.46
CA ILE A 324 -14.22 15.92 5.54
C ILE A 324 -14.36 15.51 4.07
N THR A 325 -14.40 14.22 3.76
CA THR A 325 -14.62 13.70 2.41
C THR A 325 -16.08 13.95 2.00
N PRO A 326 -16.35 14.86 1.04
CA PRO A 326 -17.72 15.21 0.67
C PRO A 326 -18.52 13.97 0.25
N ILE A 327 -19.83 13.98 0.48
CA ILE A 327 -20.79 12.93 0.09
C ILE A 327 -20.64 11.60 0.85
N PHE A 328 -19.42 11.12 1.07
CA PHE A 328 -19.12 9.83 1.71
C PHE A 328 -18.87 9.95 3.23
N ASN A 329 -18.58 11.14 3.75
CA ASN A 329 -18.28 11.32 5.18
C ASN A 329 -19.37 10.79 6.11
N LYS A 330 -20.65 11.05 5.81
CA LYS A 330 -21.77 10.66 6.70
C LYS A 330 -21.85 9.15 6.91
N GLU A 331 -21.74 8.37 5.83
CA GLU A 331 -21.78 6.91 5.93
C GLU A 331 -20.51 6.33 6.55
N LEU A 332 -19.34 6.90 6.23
CA LEU A 332 -18.07 6.50 6.85
C LEU A 332 -18.09 6.74 8.37
N LEU A 333 -18.57 7.91 8.82
CA LEU A 333 -18.67 8.23 10.25
C LEU A 333 -19.73 7.40 10.96
N GLU A 334 -20.77 6.95 10.26
CA GLU A 334 -21.71 5.98 10.82
C GLU A 334 -21.05 4.60 10.97
N GLU A 335 -20.36 4.11 9.94
CA GLU A 335 -19.59 2.85 10.01
C GLU A 335 -18.57 2.86 11.14
N LYS A 336 -17.89 4.01 11.36
CA LYS A 336 -16.89 4.19 12.42
C LYS A 336 -17.39 3.73 13.79
N LYS A 337 -18.65 3.98 14.13
CA LYS A 337 -19.27 3.65 15.43
C LYS A 337 -19.36 2.16 15.69
N HIS A 338 -19.40 1.35 14.63
CA HIS A 338 -19.61 -0.09 14.69
C HIS A 338 -18.30 -0.89 14.63
N ILE A 339 -17.16 -0.23 14.40
CA ILE A 339 -15.84 -0.87 14.32
C ILE A 339 -15.37 -1.23 15.73
N LYS A 340 -15.45 -2.52 16.06
CA LYS A 340 -15.01 -3.07 17.36
C LYS A 340 -14.08 -4.28 17.25
N GLU A 341 -13.96 -4.90 16.07
CA GLU A 341 -13.20 -6.14 15.89
C GLU A 341 -11.73 -6.03 16.33
N TYR A 342 -11.09 -4.89 16.05
CA TYR A 342 -9.71 -4.63 16.45
C TYR A 342 -9.46 -4.72 17.96
N LEU A 343 -10.48 -4.49 18.80
CA LEU A 343 -10.37 -4.62 20.26
C LEU A 343 -10.13 -6.08 20.66
N TYR A 344 -10.86 -7.01 20.05
CA TYR A 344 -10.68 -8.45 20.27
C TYR A 344 -9.31 -8.92 19.77
N ILE A 345 -8.88 -8.42 18.61
CA ILE A 345 -7.57 -8.72 18.04
C ILE A 345 -6.46 -8.23 18.99
N ALA A 346 -6.53 -6.97 19.43
CA ALA A 346 -5.55 -6.40 20.37
C ALA A 346 -5.54 -7.14 21.71
N ALA A 347 -6.71 -7.48 22.27
CA ALA A 347 -6.82 -8.24 23.52
C ALA A 347 -6.14 -9.62 23.41
N LEU A 348 -6.41 -10.38 22.33
CA LEU A 348 -5.75 -11.66 22.08
C LEU A 348 -4.24 -11.50 21.91
N GLY A 349 -3.81 -10.46 21.21
CA GLY A 349 -2.41 -10.13 21.03
C GLY A 349 -1.69 -9.81 22.34
N PHE A 350 -2.34 -9.04 23.21
CA PHE A 350 -1.81 -8.72 24.54
C PHE A 350 -1.69 -9.98 25.41
N MET A 351 -2.70 -10.85 25.39
CA MET A 351 -2.64 -12.13 26.10
C MET A 351 -1.52 -13.02 25.54
N ALA A 352 -1.34 -13.07 24.22
CA ALA A 352 -0.24 -13.78 23.58
C ALA A 352 1.13 -13.22 24.02
N LEU A 353 1.27 -11.89 24.05
CA LEU A 353 2.47 -11.20 24.55
C LEU A 353 2.76 -11.56 26.00
N LYS A 354 1.75 -11.48 26.88
CA LYS A 354 1.84 -11.82 28.31
C LYS A 354 2.22 -13.29 28.53
N PHE A 355 1.65 -14.21 27.76
CA PHE A 355 2.00 -15.62 27.85
C PHE A 355 3.42 -15.90 27.35
N CYS A 356 3.85 -15.29 26.25
CA CYS A 356 5.22 -15.42 25.75
C CYS A 356 6.25 -14.83 26.71
N ASN A 357 6.01 -13.65 27.28
CA ASN A 357 6.92 -13.01 28.24
C ASN A 357 7.03 -13.78 29.57
N ASN A 358 5.97 -14.49 29.97
CA ASN A 358 5.96 -15.31 31.19
C ASN A 358 6.24 -16.80 30.94
N TYR A 359 6.74 -17.17 29.76
CA TYR A 359 7.03 -18.56 29.37
C TYR A 359 5.83 -19.53 29.48
N LYS A 360 4.60 -19.03 29.47
CA LYS A 360 3.33 -19.81 29.55
C LYS A 360 2.87 -20.28 28.17
N PHE A 361 3.77 -20.88 27.38
CA PHE A 361 3.53 -21.19 25.97
C PHE A 361 2.34 -22.14 25.72
N PHE A 362 2.08 -23.09 26.62
CA PHE A 362 0.93 -24.00 26.53
C PHE A 362 -0.41 -23.25 26.48
N LYS A 363 -0.50 -22.05 27.06
CA LYS A 363 -1.71 -21.22 27.01
C LYS A 363 -1.99 -20.60 25.64
N ILE A 364 -1.00 -20.52 24.74
CA ILE A 364 -1.22 -20.10 23.35
C ILE A 364 -2.17 -21.06 22.63
N ALA A 365 -2.11 -22.37 22.93
CA ALA A 365 -3.06 -23.32 22.38
C ALA A 365 -4.51 -22.99 22.78
N SER A 366 -4.72 -22.44 23.98
CA SER A 366 -6.06 -22.03 24.41
C SER A 366 -6.56 -20.80 23.65
N LEU A 367 -5.68 -19.84 23.32
CA LEU A 367 -6.02 -18.69 22.47
C LEU A 367 -6.40 -19.13 21.06
N ILE A 368 -5.75 -20.16 20.51
CA ILE A 368 -6.07 -20.68 19.18
C ILE A 368 -7.40 -21.47 19.21
N LYS A 369 -7.63 -22.29 20.23
CA LYS A 369 -8.81 -23.19 20.25
C LYS A 369 -10.10 -22.52 20.73
N SER A 370 -10.00 -21.54 21.64
CA SER A 370 -11.18 -20.87 22.20
C SER A 370 -11.74 -19.82 21.24
N LYS A 371 -13.07 -19.66 21.25
CA LYS A 371 -13.79 -18.57 20.57
C LYS A 371 -14.40 -17.56 21.54
N ASN A 372 -14.29 -17.78 22.85
CA ASN A 372 -14.77 -16.85 23.86
C ASN A 372 -13.71 -15.77 24.08
N ASP A 373 -13.63 -14.81 23.16
CA ASP A 373 -12.64 -13.73 23.19
C ASP A 373 -13.08 -12.56 24.07
N GLU A 374 -14.38 -12.42 24.34
CA GLU A 374 -14.97 -11.35 25.17
C GLU A 374 -14.36 -11.29 26.56
N LYS A 375 -14.04 -12.44 27.16
CA LYS A 375 -13.40 -12.51 28.48
C LYS A 375 -12.03 -11.81 28.55
N TYR A 376 -11.41 -11.49 27.42
CA TYR A 376 -10.14 -10.78 27.37
C TYR A 376 -10.30 -9.27 27.15
N LEU A 377 -11.49 -8.75 26.85
CA LEU A 377 -11.66 -7.33 26.51
C LEU A 377 -11.23 -6.37 27.62
N GLU A 378 -11.35 -6.77 28.89
CA GLU A 378 -10.92 -5.94 30.02
C GLU A 378 -9.41 -5.63 29.97
N CYS A 379 -8.58 -6.54 29.44
CA CYS A 379 -7.14 -6.36 29.38
C CYS A 379 -6.71 -5.22 28.43
N ILE A 380 -7.60 -4.73 27.57
CA ILE A 380 -7.31 -3.63 26.65
C ILE A 380 -6.90 -2.36 27.40
N LYS A 381 -7.47 -2.14 28.59
CA LYS A 381 -7.13 -1.00 29.46
C LYS A 381 -5.70 -1.07 29.99
N GLU A 382 -5.07 -2.25 29.97
CA GLU A 382 -3.68 -2.47 30.37
C GLU A 382 -2.69 -2.23 29.22
N ILE A 383 -3.17 -2.15 27.96
CA ILE A 383 -2.29 -2.05 26.78
C ILE A 383 -1.80 -0.60 26.64
N LYS A 384 -0.48 -0.42 26.73
CA LYS A 384 0.16 0.87 26.43
C LYS A 384 -0.01 1.23 24.96
N ASP A 385 -0.15 2.52 24.65
CA ASP A 385 -0.32 3.01 23.27
C ASP A 385 0.81 2.55 22.34
N GLU A 386 2.05 2.57 22.84
CA GLU A 386 3.24 2.12 22.11
C GLU A 386 3.28 0.63 21.78
N GLU A 387 2.56 -0.19 22.55
CA GLU A 387 2.47 -1.65 22.41
C GLU A 387 1.20 -2.07 21.66
N PHE A 388 0.24 -1.17 21.46
CA PHE A 388 -1.06 -1.49 20.86
C PHE A 388 -0.89 -2.11 19.46
N GLY A 389 -0.03 -1.52 18.63
CA GLY A 389 0.25 -2.03 17.28
C GLY A 389 0.93 -3.39 17.28
N LEU A 390 1.81 -3.65 18.25
CA LEU A 390 2.37 -4.99 18.43
C LEU A 390 1.27 -5.99 18.80
N CYS A 391 0.35 -5.60 19.69
CA CYS A 391 -0.78 -6.44 20.08
C CYS A 391 -1.67 -6.75 18.86
N CYS A 392 -1.98 -5.78 17.99
CA CYS A 392 -2.70 -6.04 16.73
C CYS A 392 -2.00 -7.11 15.88
N VAL A 393 -0.69 -6.98 15.65
CA VAL A 393 0.10 -7.93 14.84
C VAL A 393 0.14 -9.34 15.45
N LEU A 394 0.25 -9.45 16.77
CA LEU A 394 0.22 -10.73 17.48
C LEU A 394 -1.18 -11.36 17.44
N GLY A 395 -2.22 -10.56 17.64
CA GLY A 395 -3.63 -10.97 17.56
C GLY A 395 -4.00 -11.50 16.18
N GLU A 396 -3.61 -10.80 15.11
CA GLU A 396 -3.78 -11.26 13.73
C GLU A 396 -3.06 -12.59 13.47
N SER A 397 -1.91 -12.80 14.11
CA SER A 397 -1.22 -14.11 14.03
C SER A 397 -2.01 -15.24 14.69
N ILE A 398 -2.77 -14.97 15.76
CA ILE A 398 -3.70 -15.92 16.37
C ILE A 398 -4.91 -16.16 15.45
N PHE A 399 -5.56 -15.11 14.95
CA PHE A 399 -6.71 -15.23 14.04
C PHE A 399 -6.36 -16.00 12.76
N TYR A 400 -5.21 -15.70 12.15
CA TYR A 400 -4.71 -16.47 11.02
C TYR A 400 -4.50 -17.94 11.36
N ALA A 401 -3.96 -18.24 12.55
CA ALA A 401 -3.76 -19.61 13.00
C ALA A 401 -5.09 -20.37 13.16
N ARG A 402 -6.13 -19.71 13.68
CA ARG A 402 -7.50 -20.25 13.76
C ARG A 402 -8.04 -20.59 12.38
N ARG A 403 -8.03 -19.62 11.46
CA ARG A 403 -8.56 -19.78 10.09
C ARG A 403 -7.83 -20.83 9.27
N SER A 404 -6.53 -20.99 9.51
CA SER A 404 -5.66 -21.90 8.75
C SER A 404 -5.35 -23.21 9.49
N ASN A 405 -6.07 -23.52 10.57
CA ASN A 405 -5.88 -24.72 11.41
C ASN A 405 -4.40 -24.98 11.75
N LYS A 406 -3.64 -23.94 12.14
CA LYS A 406 -2.21 -24.05 12.44
C LYS A 406 -1.98 -24.65 13.82
N GLY A 407 -1.01 -25.55 13.93
CA GLY A 407 -0.55 -26.10 15.21
C GLY A 407 0.11 -25.04 16.10
N SER A 408 -0.17 -25.10 17.40
CA SER A 408 0.26 -24.12 18.41
C SER A 408 1.78 -23.89 18.42
N PHE A 409 2.59 -24.92 18.23
CA PHE A 409 4.05 -24.81 18.20
C PHE A 409 4.55 -23.83 17.13
N SER A 410 4.03 -23.95 15.90
CA SER A 410 4.40 -23.06 14.80
C SER A 410 4.01 -21.60 15.06
N VAL A 411 2.88 -21.41 15.76
CA VAL A 411 2.38 -20.08 16.14
C VAL A 411 3.25 -19.49 17.23
N ILE A 412 3.61 -20.25 18.26
CA ILE A 412 4.53 -19.82 19.34
C ILE A 412 5.85 -19.32 18.75
N LEU A 413 6.48 -20.08 17.84
CA LEU A 413 7.72 -19.66 17.18
C LEU A 413 7.56 -18.35 16.40
N LYS A 414 6.43 -18.17 15.70
CA LYS A 414 6.11 -16.93 14.99
C LYS A 414 5.94 -15.75 15.94
N LEU A 415 5.19 -15.92 17.03
CA LEU A 415 4.97 -14.88 18.04
C LEU A 415 6.28 -14.46 18.71
N LEU A 416 7.08 -15.44 19.18
CA LEU A 416 8.39 -15.18 19.78
C LEU A 416 9.31 -14.40 18.84
N LYS A 417 9.30 -14.74 17.54
CA LYS A 417 10.08 -14.01 16.54
C LYS A 417 9.61 -12.56 16.35
N ILE A 418 8.30 -12.32 16.34
CA ILE A 418 7.73 -10.96 16.25
C ILE A 418 8.13 -10.16 17.49
N ILE A 419 7.95 -10.73 18.69
CA ILE A 419 8.30 -10.10 19.97
C ILE A 419 9.80 -9.78 20.04
N PHE A 420 10.65 -10.73 19.63
CA PHE A 420 12.09 -10.52 19.56
C PHE A 420 12.47 -9.36 18.63
N HIS A 421 11.88 -9.32 17.43
CA HIS A 421 12.13 -8.23 16.48
C HIS A 421 11.63 -6.89 17.00
N TYR A 422 10.44 -6.84 17.62
CA TYR A 422 9.93 -5.62 18.24
C TYR A 422 10.87 -5.12 19.34
N LYS A 423 11.27 -5.97 20.29
CA LYS A 423 12.20 -5.59 21.37
C LYS A 423 13.54 -5.09 20.84
N LYS A 424 14.05 -5.66 19.74
CA LYS A 424 15.35 -5.30 19.17
C LYS A 424 15.33 -4.07 18.27
N TYR A 425 14.24 -3.84 17.53
CA TYR A 425 14.19 -2.86 16.44
C TYR A 425 13.07 -1.82 16.57
N GLY A 426 12.03 -2.05 17.39
CA GLY A 426 10.83 -1.20 17.46
C GLY A 426 11.10 0.23 17.97
N TYR A 427 12.11 0.41 18.81
CA TYR A 427 12.49 1.72 19.36
C TYR A 427 13.56 2.45 18.54
N ARG A 428 14.23 1.78 17.59
CA ARG A 428 15.39 2.35 16.89
C ARG A 428 15.08 3.62 16.08
N SER A 429 13.84 3.76 15.61
CA SER A 429 13.38 4.93 14.86
C SER A 429 12.70 5.98 15.74
N ARG A 430 12.52 5.72 17.03
CA ARG A 430 11.85 6.63 17.99
C ARG A 430 12.80 7.46 18.86
N ILE A 431 14.12 7.23 18.75
CA ILE A 431 15.15 7.85 19.60
C ILE A 431 15.74 9.14 18.94
N ILE A 432 15.11 9.68 17.89
CA ILE A 432 15.71 10.69 17.00
C ILE A 432 14.87 11.94 16.89
#